data_AF-A0A7W2N7Y3-F1
#
_entry.id   AF-A0A7W2N7Y3-F1
#
_cell.length_a   1.000
_cell.length_b   1.000
_cell.length_c   1.000
_cell.angle_alpha   90.00
_cell.angle_beta   90.00
_cell.angle_gamma   90.00
#
_symmetry.space_group_name_H-M   'P 1'
#
loop_
_entity.id
_entity.type
_entity.pdbx_description
1 polymer ?
#
loop_
_entity_poly.entity_id
_entity_poly.type
_entity_poly.pdbx_seq_one_letter_code
_entity_poly.pdbx_strand_id
1 'polypeptide(L)' 'MKLIMRTEFENLKKNPLHGYQSDVNGEKQVVKLYRNEQLIAKKITLKKSIRYFAVDGYQQFLTDET' A
#
# COMPACT_ATOMS: atom_id res chain seq x y z
N MET A 1 1.86 6.89 9.57
CA MET A 1 2.14 6.26 8.25
C MET A 1 3.54 6.67 7.82
N LYS A 2 4.39 5.67 7.59
CA LYS A 2 5.81 5.78 7.26
C LYS A 2 6.01 5.68 5.74
N LEU A 3 6.93 6.47 5.19
CA LEU A 3 7.32 6.37 3.77
C LEU A 3 8.10 5.06 3.58
N ILE A 4 7.73 4.27 2.58
CA ILE A 4 8.35 2.97 2.27
C ILE A 4 8.80 2.92 0.82
N MET A 5 9.63 1.93 0.49
CA MET A 5 10.07 1.70 -0.89
C MET A 5 8.95 1.05 -1.72
N ARG A 6 9.04 1.20 -3.04
CA ARG A 6 8.11 0.56 -3.99
C ARG A 6 8.07 -0.97 -3.79
N THR A 7 9.23 -1.59 -3.63
CA THR A 7 9.38 -3.04 -3.46
C THR A 7 8.59 -3.56 -2.26
N GLU A 8 8.63 -2.85 -1.14
CA GLU A 8 7.90 -3.20 0.07
C GLU A 8 6.38 -3.12 -0.13
N PHE A 9 5.92 -2.08 -0.83
CA PHE A 9 4.51 -1.94 -1.17
C PHE A 9 4.02 -3.07 -2.10
N GLU A 10 4.80 -3.42 -3.12
CA GLU A 10 4.45 -4.53 -4.02
C GLU A 10 4.42 -5.88 -3.27
N ASN A 11 5.34 -6.12 -2.32
CA ASN A 11 5.30 -7.32 -1.48
C ASN A 11 4.03 -7.39 -0.63
N LEU A 12 3.63 -6.27 -0.01
CA LEU A 12 2.35 -6.21 0.71
C LEU A 12 1.17 -6.47 -0.24
N LYS A 13 1.21 -5.96 -1.47
CA LYS A 13 0.14 -6.12 -2.46
C LYS A 13 0.01 -7.55 -2.99
N LYS A 14 1.12 -8.31 -3.07
CA LYS A 14 1.12 -9.71 -3.51
C LYS A 14 0.42 -10.65 -2.53
N ASN A 15 0.24 -10.25 -1.27
CA ASN A 15 -0.42 -11.07 -0.28
C ASN A 15 -1.92 -11.23 -0.61
N PRO A 16 -2.43 -12.46 -0.87
CA PRO A 16 -3.83 -12.69 -1.23
C PRO A 16 -4.82 -12.40 -0.10
N LEU A 17 -4.33 -12.29 1.15
CA LEU A 17 -5.15 -11.91 2.32
C LEU A 17 -5.43 -10.41 2.37
N HIS A 18 -4.84 -9.61 1.48
CA HIS A 18 -5.01 -8.16 1.46
C HIS A 18 -5.99 -7.72 0.39
N GLY A 19 -6.95 -6.90 0.80
CA GLY A 19 -7.83 -6.18 -0.13
C GLY A 19 -7.15 -4.91 -0.65
N TYR A 20 -7.56 -4.46 -1.82
CA TYR A 20 -7.14 -3.14 -2.32
C TYR A 20 -8.34 -2.35 -2.83
N GLN A 21 -8.26 -1.03 -2.63
CA GLN A 21 -9.23 -0.08 -3.14
C GLN A 21 -8.48 1.03 -3.87
N SER A 22 -8.91 1.35 -5.09
CA SER A 22 -8.40 2.50 -5.84
C SER A 22 -9.42 3.62 -5.86
N ASP A 23 -8.97 4.82 -5.54
CA ASP A 23 -9.73 6.05 -5.61
C ASP A 23 -8.98 7.03 -6.55
N VAL A 24 -9.71 7.69 -7.44
CA VAL A 24 -9.17 8.64 -8.42
C VAL A 24 -9.98 9.92 -8.35
N ASN A 25 -9.31 11.02 -8.06
CA ASN A 25 -9.88 12.36 -8.08
C ASN A 25 -8.98 13.29 -8.90
N GLY A 26 -9.39 13.55 -10.15
CA GLY A 26 -8.61 14.32 -11.11
C GLY A 26 -7.21 13.73 -11.30
N GLU A 27 -6.18 14.53 -11.03
CA GLU A 27 -4.77 14.12 -11.17
C GLU A 27 -4.22 13.34 -9.97
N LYS A 28 -5.04 13.12 -8.93
CA LYS A 28 -4.67 12.38 -7.73
C LYS A 28 -5.30 11.00 -7.76
N GLN A 29 -4.46 9.98 -7.73
CA GLN A 29 -4.86 8.59 -7.52
C GLN A 29 -4.34 8.09 -6.18
N VAL A 30 -5.19 7.43 -5.41
CA VAL A 30 -4.84 6.79 -4.14
C VAL A 30 -5.23 5.33 -4.22
N VAL A 31 -4.26 4.43 -4.08
CA VAL A 31 -4.51 3.00 -3.90
C VAL A 31 -4.28 2.68 -2.43
N LYS A 32 -5.30 2.16 -1.76
CA LYS A 32 -5.28 1.76 -0.37
C LYS A 32 -5.22 0.23 -0.30
N LEU A 33 -4.44 -0.28 0.64
CA LEU A 33 -4.27 -1.70 0.90
C LEU A 33 -4.79 -2.00 2.30
N TYR A 34 -5.64 -3.01 2.42
CA TYR A 34 -6.36 -3.34 3.63
C TYR A 34 -6.11 -4.79 4.05
N ARG A 35 -6.02 -5.03 5.36
CA ARG A 35 -6.07 -6.37 5.95
C ARG A 35 -7.07 -6.35 7.09
N ASN A 36 -8.03 -7.27 7.09
CA ASN A 36 -9.12 -7.31 8.09
C ASN A 36 -9.76 -5.92 8.29
N GLU A 37 -10.09 -5.23 7.18
CA GLU A 37 -10.66 -3.87 7.16
C GLU A 37 -9.74 -2.73 7.67
N GLN A 38 -8.54 -3.05 8.15
CA GLN A 38 -7.55 -2.06 8.60
C GLN A 38 -6.65 -1.63 7.43
N LEU A 39 -6.47 -0.31 7.28
CA LEU A 39 -5.57 0.25 6.28
C LEU A 39 -4.11 -0.01 6.68
N ILE A 40 -3.42 -0.89 5.95
CA ILE A 40 -2.03 -1.26 6.22
C ILE A 40 -1.03 -0.47 5.36
N ALA A 41 -1.42 -0.11 4.14
CA ALA A 41 -0.56 0.63 3.22
C ALA A 41 -1.37 1.46 2.23
N LYS A 42 -0.72 2.47 1.63
CA LYS A 42 -1.28 3.23 0.51
C LYS A 42 -0.21 3.71 -0.45
N LYS A 43 -0.56 3.75 -1.73
CA LYS A 43 0.16 4.43 -2.80
C LYS A 43 -0.59 5.71 -3.15
N ILE A 44 0.12 6.82 -3.20
CA ILE A 44 -0.42 8.11 -3.67
C ILE A 44 0.33 8.48 -4.93
N THR A 45 -0.40 8.66 -6.02
CA THR A 45 0.08 9.22 -7.27
C THR A 45 -0.55 10.61 -7.43
N LEU A 46 0.28 11.62 -7.60
CA LEU A 46 -0.15 13.00 -7.87
C LEU A 46 0.62 13.50 -9.08
N LYS A 47 -0.08 13.74 -10.20
CA LYS A 47 0.55 14.02 -11.50
C LYS A 47 1.58 12.93 -11.84
N LYS A 48 2.88 13.28 -11.85
CA LYS A 48 4.01 12.37 -12.13
C LYS A 48 4.70 11.83 -10.88
N SER A 49 4.35 12.32 -9.68
CA SER A 49 4.97 11.91 -8.43
C SER A 49 4.24 10.73 -7.82
N ILE A 50 4.99 9.72 -7.38
CA ILE A 50 4.46 8.52 -6.72
C ILE A 50 5.13 8.38 -5.37
N ARG A 51 4.33 8.16 -4.32
CA ARG A 51 4.82 7.90 -2.96
C ARG A 51 4.09 6.69 -2.38
N TYR A 52 4.82 5.87 -1.64
CA TYR A 52 4.31 4.68 -0.99
C TYR A 52 4.41 4.85 0.52
N PHE A 53 3.35 4.47 1.22
CA PHE A 53 3.26 4.61 2.66
C PHE A 53 2.71 3.33 3.28
N ALA A 54 3.18 3.01 4.48
CA ALA A 54 2.65 1.91 5.28
C ALA A 54 2.42 2.35 6.74
N VAL A 55 1.67 1.56 7.50
CA VAL A 55 1.56 1.71 8.96
C VAL A 55 2.86 1.29 9.64
N ASP A 56 3.07 1.75 10.87
CA ASP A 56 4.18 1.28 11.67
C ASP A 56 3.98 -0.22 11.97
N GLY A 57 5.07 -1.00 11.93
CA GLY A 57 5.00 -2.46 12.08
C GLY A 57 4.47 -3.22 10.86
N TYR A 58 4.36 -2.59 9.67
CA TYR A 58 3.86 -3.26 8.45
C TYR A 58 4.61 -4.54 8.05
N GLN A 59 5.85 -4.71 8.55
CA GLN A 59 6.68 -5.88 8.31
C GLN A 59 5.96 -7.18 8.69
N GLN A 60 5.11 -7.17 9.72
CA GLN A 60 4.30 -8.32 10.13
C GLN A 60 3.25 -8.77 9.10
N PHE A 61 2.97 -7.91 8.11
CA PHE A 61 2.01 -8.19 7.04
C PHE A 61 2.69 -8.60 5.74
N LEU A 62 4.03 -8.55 5.68
CA LEU A 62 4.77 -9.11 4.56
C LEU A 62 4.58 -10.63 4.55
N THR A 63 4.38 -11.19 3.36
CA THR A 63 4.46 -12.64 3.19
C THR A 63 5.92 -13.03 3.31
N ASP A 64 6.24 -13.89 4.28
CA ASP A 64 7.48 -14.68 4.18
C ASP A 64 7.35 -15.52 2.91
N GLU A 65 8.25 -15.32 1.95
CA GLU A 65 8.44 -16.30 0.89
C GLU A 65 8.98 -17.58 1.55
N THR A 66 8.08 -18.47 1.96
CA THR A 66 8.39 -19.88 2.24
C THR A 66 8.58 -20.64 0.94
#